data_AF-A0A101JZR3-F1
#
_entry.id   AF-A0A101JZR3-F1
#
_cell.length_a   1.000
_cell.length_b   1.000
_cell.length_c   1.000
_cell.angle_alpha   90.00
_cell.angle_beta   90.00
_cell.angle_gamma   90.00
#
_symmetry.space_group_name_H-M   'P 1'
#
loop_
_entity.id
_entity.type
_entity.pdbx_description
1 polymer ?
#
loop_
_entity_poly.entity_id
_entity_poly.type
_entity_poly.pdbx_seq_one_letter_code
_entity_poly.pdbx_strand_id
1 'polypeptide(L)'
;MIDRSRDASGGGMTRAITFAVLAVLVTMVLVAVGVTLYRAEKHAVAVQADLFQIKERSYALAVELAQMRAALAQKRAEKSQPVDGDDLVEALEELRRWHSVRPIPDLASETLDIGHVKTLRVDIRPFDARVPLAVAEDRAGWEPGNDSDLPYPWPTRDGETVFSAFYYAVNASIIMRRWRATGDKRFLALIAGLEAARERETVREGTSAFIAAEHPLALASSTLPAGWRSAFSNAFVVVGLLDLHEATADESYLNLARSYVAGLTNARTAEKLWRIDASQYLWFEEYPAIEGRPTSVINGHIGSVLALHRYWTVTGDKTVLPLIRAGIATAARYMWKVRNPGGISAYWLHDSKTPDYGPVRATNFADALLAISGHRIFRELSDALKTDMPIR
;
A
#
# COMPACT_ATOMS: atom_id res chain seq x y z
N MET A 1 -94.69 -5.09 -40.83
CA MET A 1 -93.97 -5.95 -41.81
C MET A 1 -93.24 -5.00 -42.74
N ILE A 2 -91.93 -4.77 -42.67
CA ILE A 2 -90.81 -5.67 -42.46
C ILE A 2 -89.80 -5.04 -41.50
N ASP A 3 -89.34 -5.87 -40.57
CA ASP A 3 -88.31 -5.65 -39.56
C ASP A 3 -86.91 -5.55 -40.20
N ARG A 4 -86.16 -4.50 -39.84
CA ARG A 4 -84.71 -4.37 -40.09
C ARG A 4 -84.04 -3.74 -38.87
N SER A 5 -84.15 -4.38 -37.71
CA SER A 5 -83.13 -4.24 -36.65
C SER A 5 -82.09 -5.36 -36.81
N ARG A 6 -80.94 -5.07 -37.43
CA ARG A 6 -79.76 -5.94 -37.34
C ARG A 6 -78.45 -5.15 -37.42
N ASP A 7 -77.69 -5.30 -36.35
CA ASP A 7 -76.23 -5.43 -36.29
C ASP A 7 -75.37 -4.21 -36.67
N ALA A 8 -75.27 -3.26 -35.74
CA ALA A 8 -74.19 -2.24 -35.71
C ALA A 8 -73.27 -2.36 -34.48
N SER A 9 -73.27 -3.48 -33.76
CA SER A 9 -72.49 -3.65 -32.51
C SER A 9 -71.20 -4.49 -32.65
N GLY A 10 -70.92 -5.08 -33.81
CA GLY A 10 -69.77 -6.01 -33.97
C GLY A 10 -68.40 -5.38 -34.27
N GLY A 11 -68.34 -4.11 -34.70
CA GLY A 11 -67.09 -3.49 -35.20
C GLY A 11 -66.21 -2.81 -34.15
N GLY A 12 -66.75 -2.50 -32.97
CA GLY A 12 -66.04 -1.74 -31.93
C GLY A 12 -64.97 -2.56 -31.21
N MET A 13 -65.27 -3.84 -30.93
CA MET A 13 -64.37 -4.71 -30.15
C MET A 13 -63.12 -5.11 -30.93
N THR A 14 -63.26 -5.41 -32.23
CA THR A 14 -62.12 -5.74 -33.09
C THR A 14 -61.17 -4.55 -33.23
N ARG A 15 -61.68 -3.33 -33.39
CA ARG A 15 -60.84 -2.11 -33.44
C ARG A 15 -60.10 -1.88 -32.13
N ALA A 16 -60.79 -2.03 -30.99
CA ALA A 16 -60.16 -1.87 -29.68
C ALA A 16 -59.02 -2.89 -29.45
N ILE A 17 -59.21 -4.14 -29.86
CA ILE A 17 -58.18 -5.19 -29.78
C ILE A 17 -57.01 -4.85 -30.71
N THR A 18 -57.27 -4.42 -31.95
CA THR A 18 -56.21 -4.03 -32.89
C THR A 18 -55.39 -2.84 -32.36
N PHE A 19 -56.04 -1.83 -31.77
CA PHE A 19 -55.33 -0.70 -31.15
C PHE A 19 -54.50 -1.13 -29.93
N ALA A 20 -55.03 -2.02 -29.08
CA ALA A 20 -54.30 -2.53 -27.93
C ALA A 20 -53.06 -3.34 -28.35
N VAL A 21 -53.19 -4.21 -29.35
CA VAL A 21 -52.08 -5.01 -29.89
C VAL A 21 -51.03 -4.11 -30.54
N LEU A 22 -51.45 -3.10 -31.32
CA LEU A 22 -50.54 -2.15 -31.92
C LEU A 22 -49.79 -1.32 -30.87
N ALA A 23 -50.49 -0.86 -29.81
CA ALA A 23 -49.87 -0.12 -28.72
C ALA A 23 -48.79 -0.96 -28.00
N VAL A 24 -49.10 -2.23 -27.69
CA VAL A 24 -48.13 -3.16 -27.08
C VAL A 24 -46.92 -3.38 -27.98
N LEU A 25 -47.12 -3.60 -29.28
CA LEU A 25 -46.01 -3.77 -30.23
C LEU A 25 -45.14 -2.53 -30.33
N VAL A 26 -45.73 -1.33 -30.38
CA VAL A 26 -44.99 -0.07 -30.38
C VAL A 26 -44.19 0.09 -29.08
N THR A 27 -44.78 -0.21 -27.92
CA THR A 27 -44.06 -0.17 -26.64
C THR A 27 -42.90 -1.16 -26.61
N MET A 28 -43.07 -2.39 -27.11
CA MET A 28 -42.00 -3.39 -27.17
C MET A 28 -40.84 -2.95 -28.07
N VAL A 29 -41.15 -2.34 -29.23
CA VAL A 29 -40.13 -1.78 -30.13
C VAL A 29 -39.38 -0.62 -29.45
N LEU A 30 -40.08 0.31 -28.81
CA LEU A 30 -39.46 1.42 -28.09
C LEU A 30 -38.56 0.94 -26.94
N VAL A 31 -38.97 -0.09 -26.19
CA VAL A 31 -38.15 -0.70 -25.13
C VAL A 31 -36.91 -1.37 -25.73
N ALA A 32 -37.05 -2.13 -26.82
CA ALA A 32 -35.93 -2.77 -27.50
C ALA A 32 -34.91 -1.75 -28.04
N VAL A 33 -35.39 -0.66 -28.65
CA VAL A 33 -34.55 0.47 -29.09
C VAL A 33 -33.86 1.13 -27.90
N GLY A 34 -34.59 1.41 -26.81
CA GLY A 34 -34.03 2.00 -25.60
C GLY A 34 -32.92 1.14 -24.95
N VAL A 35 -33.14 -0.18 -24.86
CA VAL A 35 -32.13 -1.13 -24.37
C VAL A 35 -30.89 -1.17 -25.28
N THR A 36 -31.10 -1.08 -26.60
CA THR A 36 -30.00 -1.08 -27.58
C THR A 36 -29.17 0.20 -27.49
N LEU A 37 -29.83 1.36 -27.39
CA LEU A 37 -29.17 2.66 -27.18
C LEU A 37 -28.42 2.71 -25.85
N TYR A 38 -29.02 2.21 -24.76
CA TYR A 38 -28.36 2.12 -23.46
C TYR A 38 -27.11 1.23 -23.48
N ARG A 39 -27.16 0.09 -24.19
CA ARG A 39 -25.99 -0.78 -24.39
C ARG A 39 -24.90 -0.09 -25.22
N ALA A 40 -25.28 0.64 -26.27
CA ALA A 40 -24.34 1.39 -27.10
C ALA A 40 -23.66 2.53 -26.30
N GLU A 41 -24.42 3.24 -25.46
CA GLU A 41 -23.88 4.28 -24.58
C GLU A 41 -22.90 3.70 -23.54
N LYS A 42 -23.24 2.59 -22.89
CA LYS A 42 -22.31 1.88 -22.00
C LYS A 42 -21.04 1.43 -22.71
N HIS A 43 -21.16 0.92 -23.93
CA HIS A 43 -20.01 0.51 -24.74
C HIS A 43 -19.16 1.72 -25.14
N ALA A 44 -19.76 2.86 -25.48
CA ALA A 44 -19.04 4.10 -25.79
C ALA A 44 -18.27 4.63 -24.57
N VAL A 45 -18.87 4.61 -23.37
CA VAL A 45 -18.20 4.97 -22.11
C VAL A 45 -17.03 4.03 -21.82
N ALA A 46 -17.19 2.72 -22.02
CA ALA A 46 -16.11 1.75 -21.85
C ALA A 46 -14.95 1.99 -22.84
N VAL A 47 -15.25 2.19 -24.13
CA VAL A 47 -14.25 2.51 -25.15
C VAL A 47 -13.54 3.82 -24.86
N GLN A 48 -14.24 4.84 -24.34
CA GLN A 48 -13.65 6.11 -23.97
C GLN A 48 -12.72 5.98 -22.75
N ALA A 49 -13.07 5.14 -21.77
CA ALA A 49 -12.20 4.80 -20.65
C ALA A 49 -10.94 4.05 -21.12
N ASP A 50 -11.08 3.09 -22.04
CA ASP A 50 -9.95 2.37 -22.63
C ASP A 50 -9.04 3.32 -23.43
N LEU A 51 -9.61 4.23 -24.23
CA LEU A 51 -8.85 5.25 -24.96
C LEU A 51 -8.13 6.22 -24.02
N PHE A 52 -8.72 6.56 -22.87
CA PHE A 52 -8.07 7.36 -21.85
C PHE A 52 -6.88 6.62 -21.24
N GLN A 53 -7.05 5.33 -20.89
CA GLN A 53 -5.95 4.49 -20.41
C GLN A 53 -4.84 4.30 -21.44
N ILE A 54 -5.19 4.14 -22.72
CA ILE A 54 -4.23 4.08 -23.83
C ILE A 54 -3.47 5.40 -23.94
N LYS A 55 -4.15 6.55 -23.86
CA LYS A 55 -3.50 7.87 -23.90
C LYS A 55 -2.60 8.12 -22.69
N GLU A 56 -3.02 7.77 -21.49
CA GLU A 56 -2.14 7.84 -20.29
C GLU A 56 -0.91 6.97 -20.47
N ARG A 57 -1.07 5.75 -20.98
CA ARG A 57 0.05 4.84 -21.29
C ARG A 57 0.98 5.44 -22.34
N SER A 58 0.45 5.97 -23.44
CA SER A 58 1.26 6.58 -24.50
C SER A 58 2.01 7.81 -24.00
N TYR A 59 1.38 8.62 -23.14
CA TYR A 59 2.02 9.82 -22.57
C TYR A 59 3.11 9.45 -21.55
N ALA A 60 2.82 8.54 -20.63
CA ALA A 60 3.82 8.01 -19.70
C ALA A 60 5.02 7.41 -20.45
N LEU A 61 4.74 6.62 -21.50
CA LEU A 61 5.79 6.04 -22.34
C LEU A 61 6.62 7.10 -23.07
N ALA A 62 5.98 8.16 -23.58
CA ALA A 62 6.69 9.24 -24.26
C ALA A 62 7.60 10.03 -23.31
N VAL A 63 7.12 10.31 -22.09
CA VAL A 63 7.90 10.99 -21.04
C VAL A 63 9.07 10.11 -20.58
N GLU A 64 8.83 8.83 -20.33
CA GLU A 64 9.87 7.88 -19.89
C GLU A 64 10.91 7.63 -21.00
N LEU A 65 10.48 7.46 -22.25
CA LEU A 65 11.39 7.33 -23.38
C LEU A 65 12.24 8.60 -23.57
N ALA A 66 11.66 9.79 -23.34
CA ALA A 66 12.40 11.04 -23.37
C ALA A 66 13.43 11.13 -22.22
N GLN A 67 13.07 10.71 -21.01
CA GLN A 67 13.98 10.65 -19.86
C GLN A 67 15.11 9.64 -20.07
N MET A 68 14.82 8.45 -20.60
CA MET A 68 15.83 7.45 -20.95
C MET A 68 16.79 7.97 -22.02
N ARG A 69 16.26 8.60 -23.07
CA ARG A 69 17.10 9.22 -24.12
C ARG A 69 17.97 10.34 -23.54
N ALA A 70 17.45 11.15 -22.63
CA ALA A 70 18.22 12.19 -21.95
C ALA A 70 19.32 11.59 -21.06
N ALA A 71 19.02 10.55 -20.28
CA ALA A 71 20.00 9.87 -19.43
C ALA A 71 21.10 9.17 -20.25
N LEU A 72 20.74 8.52 -21.36
CA LEU A 72 21.70 7.95 -22.32
C LEU A 72 22.57 9.03 -22.97
N ALA A 73 21.97 10.16 -23.36
CA ALA A 73 22.72 11.29 -23.92
C ALA A 73 23.69 11.90 -22.90
N GLN A 74 23.26 12.05 -21.64
CA GLN A 74 24.10 12.54 -20.55
C GLN A 74 25.26 11.56 -20.26
N LYS A 75 25.00 10.26 -20.13
CA LYS A 75 26.05 9.24 -19.96
C LYS A 75 27.06 9.24 -21.11
N ARG A 76 26.61 9.44 -22.35
CA ARG A 76 27.48 9.59 -23.53
C ARG A 76 28.32 10.87 -23.50
N ALA A 77 27.79 11.95 -22.93
CA ALA A 77 28.53 13.20 -22.78
C ALA A 77 29.58 13.14 -21.65
N GLU A 78 29.29 12.39 -20.59
CA GLU A 78 30.18 12.23 -19.42
C GLU A 78 31.28 11.19 -19.62
N LYS A 79 30.99 10.11 -20.36
CA LYS A 79 31.98 9.08 -20.70
C LYS A 79 32.32 9.18 -22.17
N SER A 80 33.56 9.56 -22.50
CA SER A 80 34.14 9.47 -23.86
C SER A 80 34.27 8.03 -24.39
N GLN A 81 33.47 7.08 -23.89
CA GLN A 81 33.52 5.65 -24.19
C GLN A 81 32.19 5.17 -24.80
N PRO A 82 32.24 4.17 -25.70
CA PRO A 82 31.05 3.54 -26.24
C PRO A 82 30.19 2.94 -25.12
N VAL A 83 28.87 3.07 -25.25
CA VAL A 83 27.90 2.41 -24.35
C VAL A 83 28.10 0.90 -24.48
N ASP A 84 28.34 0.23 -23.35
CA ASP A 84 28.54 -1.22 -23.31
C ASP A 84 27.25 -1.95 -23.73
N GLY A 85 27.38 -3.13 -24.36
CA GLY A 85 26.25 -3.97 -24.71
C GLY A 85 25.40 -4.34 -23.49
N ASP A 86 26.04 -4.49 -22.33
CA ASP A 86 25.39 -4.83 -21.07
C ASP A 86 24.45 -3.71 -20.56
N ASP A 87 24.82 -2.43 -20.73
CA ASP A 87 23.97 -1.27 -20.38
C ASP A 87 22.67 -1.26 -21.21
N LEU A 88 22.74 -1.69 -22.46
CA LEU A 88 21.59 -1.77 -23.39
C LEU A 88 20.66 -2.93 -23.04
N VAL A 89 21.22 -4.08 -22.67
CA VAL A 89 20.45 -5.24 -22.20
C VAL A 89 19.72 -4.88 -20.91
N GLU A 90 20.39 -4.24 -19.96
CA GLU A 90 19.79 -3.80 -18.69
C GLU A 90 18.62 -2.83 -18.94
N ALA A 91 18.80 -1.83 -19.81
CA ALA A 91 17.74 -0.89 -20.16
C ALA A 91 16.54 -1.55 -20.86
N LEU A 92 16.78 -2.56 -21.71
CA LEU A 92 15.72 -3.33 -22.37
C LEU A 92 14.96 -4.24 -21.39
N GLU A 93 15.66 -4.85 -20.44
CA GLU A 93 15.03 -5.64 -19.38
C GLU A 93 14.20 -4.76 -18.44
N GLU A 94 14.69 -3.56 -18.13
CA GLU A 94 13.92 -2.57 -17.41
C GLU A 94 12.64 -2.23 -18.18
N LEU A 95 12.73 -1.85 -19.46
CA LEU A 95 11.57 -1.58 -20.33
C LEU A 95 10.58 -2.76 -20.39
N ARG A 96 11.07 -4.00 -20.47
CA ARG A 96 10.20 -5.20 -20.42
C ARG A 96 9.49 -5.33 -19.08
N ARG A 97 10.18 -5.07 -17.96
CA ARG A 97 9.56 -5.00 -16.62
C ARG A 97 8.51 -3.90 -16.55
N TRP A 98 8.73 -2.76 -17.18
CA TRP A 98 7.76 -1.67 -17.24
C TRP A 98 6.52 -2.01 -18.07
N HIS A 99 6.70 -2.67 -19.21
CA HIS A 99 5.60 -3.09 -20.08
C HIS A 99 4.78 -4.25 -19.52
N SER A 100 5.35 -5.04 -18.60
CA SER A 100 4.58 -6.08 -17.90
C SER A 100 3.68 -5.52 -16.80
N VAL A 101 3.83 -4.24 -16.41
CA VAL A 101 2.97 -3.62 -15.40
C VAL A 101 1.56 -3.45 -15.97
N ARG A 102 0.65 -4.30 -15.48
CA ARG A 102 -0.75 -4.33 -15.86
C ARG A 102 -1.44 -3.00 -15.49
N PRO A 103 -2.45 -2.56 -16.26
CA PRO A 103 -3.28 -1.46 -15.80
C PRO A 103 -3.91 -1.87 -14.46
N ILE A 104 -3.95 -0.94 -13.51
CA ILE A 104 -4.62 -1.16 -12.24
C ILE A 104 -6.06 -0.68 -12.46
N PRO A 105 -7.05 -1.59 -12.53
CA PRO A 105 -8.44 -1.18 -12.61
C PRO A 105 -8.83 -0.41 -11.34
N ASP A 106 -9.91 0.38 -11.43
CA ASP A 106 -10.52 1.05 -10.28
C ASP A 106 -9.63 2.09 -9.56
N LEU A 107 -8.60 2.59 -10.24
CA LEU A 107 -7.87 3.78 -9.79
C LEU A 107 -8.77 5.01 -9.85
N ALA A 108 -8.65 5.85 -8.84
CA ALA A 108 -9.21 7.19 -8.77
C ALA A 108 -8.14 8.21 -8.44
N SER A 109 -8.46 9.48 -8.64
CA SER A 109 -7.64 10.59 -8.15
C SER A 109 -8.40 11.27 -7.03
N GLU A 110 -7.70 11.54 -5.93
CA GLU A 110 -8.23 12.24 -4.75
C GLU A 110 -7.28 13.35 -4.33
N THR A 111 -7.82 14.42 -3.75
CA THR A 111 -7.04 15.49 -3.11
C THR A 111 -7.09 15.28 -1.61
N LEU A 112 -5.92 15.05 -1.02
CA LEU A 112 -5.73 14.95 0.42
C LEU A 112 -4.97 16.18 0.92
N ASP A 113 -4.89 16.36 2.24
CA ASP A 113 -4.08 17.42 2.85
C ASP A 113 -2.59 17.33 2.46
N ILE A 114 -2.14 16.13 2.09
CA ILE A 114 -0.78 15.84 1.62
C ILE A 114 -0.56 16.10 0.12
N GLY A 115 -1.63 16.34 -0.64
CA GLY A 115 -1.59 16.61 -2.09
C GLY A 115 -2.52 15.73 -2.92
N HIS A 116 -2.37 15.82 -4.25
CA HIS A 116 -3.14 15.02 -5.21
C HIS A 116 -2.52 13.63 -5.35
N VAL A 117 -3.32 12.59 -5.08
CA VAL A 117 -2.87 11.20 -5.10
C VAL A 117 -3.80 10.30 -5.91
N LYS A 118 -3.25 9.22 -6.45
CA LYS A 118 -4.00 8.08 -6.95
C LYS A 118 -4.40 7.18 -5.79
N THR A 119 -5.66 6.80 -5.74
CA THR A 119 -6.23 5.87 -4.75
C THR A 119 -6.85 4.67 -5.47
N LEU A 120 -6.94 3.55 -4.76
CA LEU A 120 -7.70 2.40 -5.24
C LEU A 120 -9.11 2.44 -4.63
N ARG A 121 -10.16 2.37 -5.47
CA ARG A 121 -11.56 2.37 -5.01
C ARG A 121 -11.96 1.00 -4.45
N VAL A 122 -11.51 0.72 -3.24
CA VAL A 122 -11.78 -0.53 -2.53
C VAL A 122 -12.37 -0.27 -1.15
N ASP A 123 -13.27 -1.14 -0.73
CA ASP A 123 -13.71 -1.18 0.66
C ASP A 123 -12.64 -1.84 1.50
N ILE A 124 -12.06 -1.08 2.42
CA ILE A 124 -11.03 -1.56 3.34
C ILE A 124 -11.69 -2.48 4.37
N ARG A 125 -11.19 -3.71 4.45
CA ARG A 125 -11.72 -4.79 5.29
C ARG A 125 -10.89 -4.92 6.57
N PRO A 126 -11.51 -5.28 7.71
CA PRO A 126 -10.76 -5.70 8.89
C PRO A 126 -9.88 -6.92 8.59
N PHE A 127 -8.67 -6.92 9.15
CA PHE A 127 -7.66 -7.97 9.00
C PHE A 127 -6.63 -7.83 10.12
N ASP A 128 -6.05 -8.93 10.59
CA ASP A 128 -4.98 -8.83 11.59
C ASP A 128 -3.65 -8.50 10.90
N ALA A 129 -3.34 -7.22 10.82
CA ALA A 129 -2.10 -6.72 10.23
C ALA A 129 -0.83 -7.20 10.94
N ARG A 130 -0.91 -7.77 12.16
CA ARG A 130 0.27 -8.26 12.89
C ARG A 130 0.91 -9.49 12.25
N VAL A 131 0.09 -10.32 11.57
CA VAL A 131 0.55 -11.55 10.91
C VAL A 131 1.55 -11.23 9.79
N PRO A 132 1.23 -10.43 8.75
CA PRO A 132 2.18 -10.12 7.68
C PRO A 132 3.34 -9.24 8.14
N LEU A 133 3.20 -8.52 9.26
CA LEU A 133 4.29 -7.74 9.85
C LEU A 133 5.26 -8.60 10.68
N ALA A 134 4.99 -9.90 10.84
CA ALA A 134 5.77 -10.83 11.66
C ALA A 134 5.96 -10.38 13.12
N VAL A 135 5.00 -9.61 13.67
CA VAL A 135 5.02 -9.16 15.08
C VAL A 135 4.19 -10.08 15.99
N ALA A 136 3.38 -10.98 15.40
CA ALA A 136 2.54 -11.93 16.13
C ALA A 136 3.26 -13.24 16.50
N GLU A 137 4.49 -13.46 16.03
CA GLU A 137 5.20 -14.71 16.30
C GLU A 137 5.55 -14.80 17.80
N ASP A 138 5.05 -15.84 18.46
CA ASP A 138 5.43 -16.13 19.84
C ASP A 138 6.79 -16.81 19.85
N ARG A 139 7.68 -16.37 20.74
CA ARG A 139 8.93 -17.08 21.00
C ARG A 139 8.63 -18.18 22.00
N ALA A 140 8.19 -19.34 21.48
CA ALA A 140 7.76 -20.46 22.30
C ALA A 140 8.80 -20.81 23.37
N GLY A 141 8.37 -20.84 24.64
CA GLY A 141 9.21 -21.18 25.79
C GLY A 141 10.14 -20.07 26.29
N TRP A 142 10.09 -18.86 25.72
CA TRP A 142 10.81 -17.73 26.28
C TRP A 142 10.13 -17.23 27.56
N GLU A 143 10.95 -17.02 28.60
CA GLU A 143 10.62 -16.40 29.87
C GLU A 143 11.77 -15.45 30.23
N PRO A 144 11.50 -14.26 30.79
CA PRO A 144 12.56 -13.31 31.10
C PRO A 144 13.40 -13.78 32.28
N GLY A 145 14.72 -13.84 32.10
CA GLY A 145 15.67 -14.10 33.18
C GLY A 145 15.84 -12.90 34.13
N ASN A 146 15.61 -11.68 33.64
CA ASN A 146 15.65 -10.43 34.40
C ASN A 146 14.81 -9.33 33.71
N ASP A 147 14.78 -8.12 34.29
CA ASP A 147 13.96 -6.99 33.83
C ASP A 147 14.45 -6.31 32.53
N SER A 148 15.51 -6.81 31.90
CA SER A 148 16.03 -6.35 30.60
C SER A 148 16.17 -7.45 29.55
N ASP A 149 15.86 -8.70 29.89
CA ASP A 149 15.89 -9.84 28.97
C ASP A 149 14.68 -9.75 28.05
N LEU A 150 14.84 -9.20 26.85
CA LEU A 150 13.76 -9.05 25.87
C LEU A 150 13.54 -10.36 25.07
N PRO A 151 12.31 -10.65 24.61
CA PRO A 151 12.04 -11.78 23.73
C PRO A 151 12.96 -11.79 22.49
N TYR A 152 13.23 -10.62 21.93
CA TYR A 152 14.25 -10.40 20.91
C TYR A 152 15.17 -9.30 21.39
N PRO A 153 16.47 -9.58 21.61
CA PRO A 153 17.40 -8.54 22.00
C PRO A 153 17.50 -7.49 20.90
N TRP A 154 17.70 -6.24 21.31
CA TRP A 154 18.01 -5.15 20.38
C TRP A 154 19.19 -5.53 19.46
N PRO A 155 19.18 -5.12 18.18
CA PRO A 155 20.31 -5.36 17.31
C PRO A 155 21.54 -4.62 17.84
N THR A 156 22.72 -5.17 17.56
CA THR A 156 23.98 -4.49 17.82
C THR A 156 24.59 -3.97 16.52
N ARG A 157 25.20 -2.81 16.59
CA ARG A 157 25.97 -2.20 15.50
C ARG A 157 27.26 -1.66 16.07
N ASP A 158 28.38 -2.12 15.53
CA ASP A 158 29.72 -1.73 16.00
C ASP A 158 29.93 -1.95 17.52
N GLY A 159 29.25 -2.97 18.08
CA GLY A 159 29.30 -3.31 19.51
C GLY A 159 28.30 -2.54 20.38
N GLU A 160 27.61 -1.53 19.84
CA GLU A 160 26.60 -0.75 20.54
C GLU A 160 25.20 -1.30 20.30
N THR A 161 24.36 -1.24 21.32
CA THR A 161 22.96 -1.66 21.20
C THR A 161 22.14 -0.54 20.59
N VAL A 162 21.45 -0.81 19.48
CA VAL A 162 20.68 0.19 18.73
C VAL A 162 19.19 -0.08 18.83
N PHE A 163 18.39 0.97 19.02
CA PHE A 163 16.94 0.84 18.98
C PHE A 163 16.46 0.34 17.61
N SER A 164 15.51 -0.60 17.61
CA SER A 164 14.85 -1.09 16.40
C SER A 164 13.35 -1.01 16.58
N ALA A 165 12.68 -0.17 15.81
CA ALA A 165 11.23 -0.05 15.84
C ALA A 165 10.53 -1.39 15.55
N PHE A 166 11.11 -2.21 14.67
CA PHE A 166 10.64 -3.57 14.39
C PHE A 166 10.66 -4.44 15.66
N TYR A 167 11.81 -4.53 16.33
CA TYR A 167 11.91 -5.31 17.58
C TYR A 167 11.11 -4.70 18.72
N TYR A 168 10.94 -3.38 18.76
CA TYR A 168 10.02 -2.75 19.71
C TYR A 168 8.60 -3.30 19.53
N ALA A 169 8.10 -3.35 18.29
CA ALA A 169 6.76 -3.87 18.00
C ALA A 169 6.63 -5.37 18.35
N VAL A 170 7.60 -6.19 17.94
CA VAL A 170 7.64 -7.64 18.23
C VAL A 170 7.66 -7.87 19.75
N ASN A 171 8.58 -7.21 20.46
CA ASN A 171 8.75 -7.37 21.90
C ASN A 171 7.51 -6.90 22.67
N ALA A 172 6.94 -5.74 22.31
CA ALA A 172 5.70 -5.25 22.90
C ALA A 172 4.59 -6.31 22.74
N SER A 173 4.41 -6.84 21.53
CA SER A 173 3.39 -7.85 21.23
C SER A 173 3.55 -9.12 22.09
N ILE A 174 4.77 -9.65 22.19
CA ILE A 174 5.05 -10.88 22.96
C ILE A 174 4.90 -10.65 24.46
N ILE A 175 5.55 -9.61 24.99
CA ILE A 175 5.54 -9.28 26.42
C ILE A 175 4.10 -9.08 26.90
N MET A 176 3.26 -8.39 26.11
CA MET A 176 1.86 -8.18 26.50
C MET A 176 1.02 -9.45 26.49
N ARG A 177 1.18 -10.31 25.49
CA ARG A 177 0.48 -11.61 25.49
C ARG A 177 0.85 -12.43 26.70
N ARG A 178 2.14 -12.45 27.07
CA ARG A 178 2.65 -13.17 28.23
C ARG A 178 2.11 -12.57 29.54
N TRP A 179 2.19 -11.25 29.71
CA TRP A 179 1.61 -10.56 30.87
C TRP A 179 0.12 -10.84 31.03
N ARG A 180 -0.66 -10.77 29.96
CA ARG A 180 -2.11 -11.09 30.01
C ARG A 180 -2.38 -12.54 30.39
N ALA A 181 -1.56 -13.46 29.91
CA ALA A 181 -1.74 -14.88 30.18
C ALA A 181 -1.37 -15.26 31.62
N THR A 182 -0.38 -14.61 32.23
CA THR A 182 0.19 -15.02 33.52
C THR A 182 -0.07 -14.05 34.67
N GLY A 183 -0.29 -12.77 34.38
CA GLY A 183 -0.34 -11.69 35.37
C GLY A 183 1.02 -11.34 35.99
N ASP A 184 2.13 -11.87 35.47
CA ASP A 184 3.46 -11.69 36.06
C ASP A 184 3.96 -10.25 35.89
N LYS A 185 4.22 -9.57 37.01
CA LYS A 185 4.65 -8.17 37.04
C LYS A 185 6.02 -7.93 36.45
N ARG A 186 6.87 -8.95 36.27
CA ARG A 186 8.17 -8.81 35.57
C ARG A 186 8.00 -8.27 34.15
N PHE A 187 6.90 -8.63 33.48
CA PHE A 187 6.58 -8.09 32.17
C PHE A 187 6.31 -6.59 32.18
N LEU A 188 5.82 -6.01 33.29
CA LEU A 188 5.65 -4.57 33.41
C LEU A 188 6.99 -3.82 33.45
N ALA A 189 8.01 -4.41 34.08
CA ALA A 189 9.36 -3.84 34.07
C ALA A 189 9.97 -3.84 32.66
N LEU A 190 9.76 -4.92 31.89
CA LEU A 190 10.18 -4.98 30.48
C LEU A 190 9.48 -3.94 29.61
N ILE A 191 8.17 -3.72 29.81
CA ILE A 191 7.44 -2.66 29.09
C ILE A 191 8.03 -1.28 29.43
N ALA A 192 8.33 -1.01 30.70
CA ALA A 192 8.97 0.24 31.09
C ALA A 192 10.33 0.43 30.41
N GLY A 193 11.12 -0.65 30.28
CA GLY A 193 12.38 -0.65 29.54
C GLY A 193 12.20 -0.39 28.04
N LEU A 194 11.21 -1.02 27.40
CA LEU A 194 10.85 -0.79 25.99
C LEU A 194 10.44 0.67 25.75
N GLU A 195 9.58 1.22 26.62
CA GLU A 195 9.12 2.61 26.52
C GLU A 195 10.25 3.60 26.74
N ALA A 196 11.14 3.34 27.71
CA ALA A 196 12.31 4.17 27.92
C ALA A 196 13.25 4.16 26.71
N ALA A 197 13.38 3.02 26.01
CA ALA A 197 14.15 2.94 24.77
C ALA A 197 13.50 3.73 23.63
N ARG A 198 12.18 3.58 23.42
CA ARG A 198 11.43 4.35 22.43
C ARG A 198 11.53 5.86 22.69
N GLU A 199 11.34 6.30 23.92
CA GLU A 199 11.30 7.73 24.24
C GLU A 199 12.65 8.43 24.00
N ARG A 200 13.79 7.75 24.21
CA ARG A 200 15.12 8.32 23.90
C ARG A 200 15.28 8.69 22.43
N GLU A 201 14.74 7.86 21.54
CA GLU A 201 14.79 8.06 20.09
C GLU A 201 13.63 8.96 19.58
N THR A 202 12.78 9.46 20.48
CA THR A 202 11.58 10.19 20.09
C THR A 202 11.84 11.68 19.96
N VAL A 203 11.57 12.23 18.78
CA VAL A 203 11.53 13.68 18.54
C VAL A 203 10.09 14.12 18.30
N ARG A 204 9.70 15.28 18.84
CA ARG A 204 8.33 15.80 18.75
C ARG A 204 8.29 17.12 17.99
N GLU A 205 7.31 17.27 17.11
CA GLU A 205 7.00 18.52 16.39
C GLU A 205 5.49 18.79 16.47
N GLY A 206 5.11 19.73 17.34
CA GLY A 206 3.70 19.98 17.63
C GLY A 206 3.01 18.73 18.18
N THR A 207 1.97 18.27 17.51
CA THR A 207 1.23 17.03 17.86
C THR A 207 1.85 15.76 17.27
N SER A 208 2.92 15.88 16.49
CA SER A 208 3.54 14.77 15.78
C SER A 208 4.74 14.23 16.56
N ALA A 209 4.92 12.91 16.57
CA ALA A 209 6.08 12.23 17.11
C ALA A 209 6.81 11.46 16.00
N PHE A 210 8.12 11.37 16.13
CA PHE A 210 9.01 10.72 15.17
C PHE A 210 10.04 9.87 15.91
N ILE A 211 10.43 8.75 15.31
CA ILE A 211 11.69 8.08 15.66
C ILE A 211 12.80 8.70 14.82
N ALA A 212 13.78 9.30 15.48
CA ALA A 212 14.97 9.88 14.88
C ALA A 212 16.18 9.08 15.35
N ALA A 213 16.78 8.32 14.44
CA ALA A 213 17.81 7.35 14.79
C ALA A 213 19.07 8.02 15.36
N GLU A 214 19.53 7.60 16.52
CA GLU A 214 20.74 8.13 17.18
C GLU A 214 22.03 7.92 16.36
N HIS A 215 22.07 6.92 15.47
CA HIS A 215 23.28 6.54 14.75
C HIS A 215 23.18 6.76 13.23
N PRO A 216 24.30 7.09 12.57
CA PRO A 216 24.34 7.17 11.12
C PRO A 216 24.06 5.80 10.48
N LEU A 217 23.47 5.78 9.28
CA LEU A 217 23.17 4.57 8.53
C LEU A 217 23.87 4.58 7.18
N ALA A 218 24.93 3.77 7.06
CA ALA A 218 25.50 3.39 5.76
C ALA A 218 24.44 2.64 4.94
N LEU A 219 24.12 3.17 3.76
CA LEU A 219 23.05 2.71 2.90
C LEU A 219 23.45 2.93 1.43
N ALA A 220 23.59 1.83 0.67
CA ALA A 220 24.15 1.84 -0.68
C ALA A 220 25.54 2.54 -0.72
N SER A 221 25.70 3.55 -1.57
CA SER A 221 26.93 4.34 -1.74
C SER A 221 27.05 5.53 -0.79
N SER A 222 26.11 5.71 0.14
CA SER A 222 26.04 6.90 1.00
C SER A 222 25.84 6.55 2.47
N THR A 223 25.91 7.56 3.33
CA THR A 223 25.64 7.44 4.76
C THR A 223 24.61 8.49 5.14
N LEU A 224 23.47 8.04 5.65
CA LEU A 224 22.50 8.93 6.30
C LEU A 224 23.09 9.41 7.63
N PRO A 225 23.14 10.72 7.91
CA PRO A 225 23.61 11.22 9.18
C PRO A 225 22.63 10.85 10.31
N ALA A 226 23.12 10.76 11.55
CA ALA A 226 22.28 10.61 12.73
C ALA A 226 21.15 11.66 12.77
N GLY A 227 20.01 11.28 13.36
CA GLY A 227 18.77 12.05 13.38
C GLY A 227 17.86 11.80 12.18
N TRP A 228 18.24 10.92 11.24
CA TRP A 228 17.38 10.52 10.13
C TRP A 228 16.11 9.85 10.64
N ARG A 229 14.99 10.10 9.95
CA ARG A 229 13.67 9.59 10.32
C ARG A 229 13.12 8.63 9.27
N SER A 230 12.16 7.81 9.68
CA SER A 230 11.64 6.71 8.88
C SER A 230 10.14 6.54 9.04
N ALA A 231 9.42 6.42 7.93
CA ALA A 231 8.02 6.00 7.98
C ALA A 231 7.87 4.60 8.59
N PHE A 232 8.79 3.69 8.26
CA PHE A 232 8.80 2.35 8.83
C PHE A 232 8.98 2.39 10.35
N SER A 233 9.93 3.17 10.87
CA SER A 233 10.14 3.26 12.31
C SER A 233 8.91 3.81 13.04
N ASN A 234 8.30 4.88 12.53
CA ASN A 234 7.04 5.40 13.07
C ASN A 234 5.92 4.35 13.02
N ALA A 235 5.78 3.66 11.89
CA ALA A 235 4.74 2.66 11.68
C ALA A 235 4.84 1.49 12.67
N PHE A 236 6.03 0.94 12.88
CA PHE A 236 6.21 -0.18 13.80
C PHE A 236 6.08 0.24 15.28
N VAL A 237 6.48 1.47 15.63
CA VAL A 237 6.18 2.01 16.95
C VAL A 237 4.67 2.16 17.16
N VAL A 238 3.90 2.61 16.16
CA VAL A 238 2.43 2.62 16.24
C VAL A 238 1.90 1.22 16.51
N VAL A 239 2.37 0.20 15.80
CA VAL A 239 1.93 -1.20 16.00
C VAL A 239 2.20 -1.66 17.44
N GLY A 240 3.42 -1.44 17.96
CA GLY A 240 3.76 -1.80 19.34
C GLY A 240 2.90 -1.08 20.37
N LEU A 241 2.69 0.23 20.21
CA LEU A 241 1.85 1.04 21.10
C LEU A 241 0.37 0.59 21.08
N LEU A 242 -0.16 0.20 19.92
CA LEU A 242 -1.51 -0.34 19.84
C LEU A 242 -1.63 -1.70 20.55
N ASP A 243 -0.60 -2.55 20.46
CA ASP A 243 -0.56 -3.82 21.21
C ASP A 243 -0.49 -3.57 22.73
N LEU A 244 0.29 -2.58 23.17
CA LEU A 244 0.33 -2.13 24.57
C LEU A 244 -1.04 -1.61 25.02
N HIS A 245 -1.67 -0.72 24.24
CA HIS A 245 -2.99 -0.15 24.54
C HIS A 245 -4.06 -1.23 24.64
N GLU A 246 -4.20 -2.09 23.62
CA GLU A 246 -5.16 -3.18 23.66
C GLU A 246 -4.94 -3.99 24.93
N ALA A 247 -3.67 -4.25 25.28
CA ALA A 247 -3.31 -5.10 26.39
C ALA A 247 -3.63 -4.56 27.77
N THR A 248 -3.30 -3.30 28.03
CA THR A 248 -3.45 -2.65 29.34
C THR A 248 -4.74 -1.84 29.48
N ALA A 249 -5.42 -1.54 28.36
CA ALA A 249 -6.45 -0.51 28.27
C ALA A 249 -5.98 0.89 28.72
N ASP A 250 -4.67 1.14 28.71
CA ASP A 250 -4.11 2.46 29.02
C ASP A 250 -4.20 3.37 27.79
N GLU A 251 -4.98 4.44 27.91
CA GLU A 251 -5.18 5.46 26.87
C GLU A 251 -3.90 6.25 26.56
N SER A 252 -2.90 6.26 27.43
CA SER A 252 -1.63 6.92 27.17
C SER A 252 -0.92 6.33 25.95
N TYR A 253 -0.95 5.01 25.78
CA TYR A 253 -0.39 4.33 24.61
C TYR A 253 -1.15 4.66 23.32
N LEU A 254 -2.48 4.75 23.39
CA LEU A 254 -3.28 5.16 22.24
C LEU A 254 -3.00 6.61 21.84
N ASN A 255 -2.85 7.51 22.82
CA ASN A 255 -2.48 8.90 22.58
C ASN A 255 -1.07 9.03 21.98
N LEU A 256 -0.11 8.21 22.42
CA LEU A 256 1.20 8.12 21.78
C LEU A 256 1.08 7.60 20.35
N ALA A 257 0.32 6.54 20.10
CA ALA A 257 0.11 6.00 18.75
C ALA A 257 -0.47 7.07 17.81
N ARG A 258 -1.46 7.85 18.28
CA ARG A 258 -2.00 9.01 17.54
C ARG A 258 -0.92 10.01 17.15
N SER A 259 0.03 10.31 18.04
CA SER A 259 1.12 11.26 17.74
C SER A 259 2.09 10.74 16.67
N TYR A 260 2.39 9.43 16.64
CA TYR A 260 3.22 8.84 15.58
C TYR A 260 2.48 8.73 14.25
N VAL A 261 1.18 8.44 14.27
CA VAL A 261 0.32 8.51 13.07
C VAL A 261 0.27 9.94 12.53
N ALA A 262 0.19 10.96 13.41
CA ALA A 262 0.30 12.36 12.98
C ALA A 262 1.65 12.62 12.29
N GLY A 263 2.77 12.06 12.77
CA GLY A 263 4.07 12.16 12.08
C GLY A 263 4.10 11.51 10.69
N LEU A 264 3.27 10.49 10.44
CA LEU A 264 3.14 9.84 9.14
C LEU A 264 2.22 10.58 8.15
N THR A 265 1.33 11.43 8.64
CA THR A 265 0.16 11.90 7.87
C THR A 265 0.00 13.41 7.82
N ASN A 266 0.61 14.15 8.75
CA ASN A 266 0.48 15.60 8.84
C ASN A 266 1.33 16.29 7.77
N ALA A 267 0.68 17.08 6.91
CA ALA A 267 1.36 17.81 5.84
C ALA A 267 2.17 19.03 6.30
N ARG A 268 2.00 19.44 7.55
CA ARG A 268 2.60 20.67 8.12
C ARG A 268 3.94 20.42 8.84
N THR A 269 4.39 19.17 8.95
CA THR A 269 5.67 18.85 9.57
C THR A 269 6.82 19.32 8.67
N ALA A 270 7.95 19.71 9.27
CA ALA A 270 9.08 20.20 8.49
C ALA A 270 9.67 19.09 7.63
N GLU A 271 9.80 17.90 8.21
CA GLU A 271 10.21 16.69 7.52
C GLU A 271 8.99 15.84 7.16
N LYS A 272 8.96 15.36 5.91
CA LYS A 272 7.89 14.49 5.42
C LYS A 272 8.43 13.06 5.36
N LEU A 273 7.77 12.15 6.08
CA LEU A 273 8.03 10.70 5.99
C LEU A 273 7.37 10.07 4.75
N TRP A 274 6.85 10.91 3.86
CA TRP A 274 6.17 10.48 2.66
C TRP A 274 6.48 11.43 1.50
N ARG A 275 6.27 10.94 0.29
CA ARG A 275 6.30 11.73 -0.93
C ARG A 275 5.18 11.31 -1.86
N ILE A 276 4.84 12.18 -2.79
CA ILE A 276 3.99 11.85 -3.93
C ILE A 276 4.90 11.87 -5.16
N ASP A 277 4.91 10.78 -5.92
CA ASP A 277 5.74 10.68 -7.11
C ASP A 277 5.14 11.44 -8.31
N ALA A 278 5.89 11.53 -9.41
CA ALA A 278 5.43 12.22 -10.63
C ALA A 278 4.18 11.58 -11.27
N SER A 279 3.88 10.32 -10.94
CA SER A 279 2.67 9.60 -11.36
C SER A 279 1.55 9.67 -10.33
N GLN A 280 1.68 10.54 -9.32
CA GLN A 280 0.74 10.79 -8.24
C GLN A 280 0.53 9.60 -7.29
N TYR A 281 1.49 8.69 -7.15
CA TYR A 281 1.43 7.63 -6.15
C TYR A 281 2.07 8.06 -4.83
N LEU A 282 1.40 7.79 -3.72
CA LEU A 282 1.87 8.08 -2.37
C LEU A 282 2.90 7.04 -1.92
N TRP A 283 4.09 7.48 -1.55
CA TRP A 283 5.12 6.64 -0.95
C TRP A 283 5.39 7.08 0.48
N PHE A 284 5.13 6.20 1.45
CA PHE A 284 5.78 6.24 2.77
C PHE A 284 7.23 5.78 2.64
N GLU A 285 8.18 6.66 2.97
CA GLU A 285 9.61 6.42 2.78
C GLU A 285 10.25 5.82 4.04
N GLU A 286 10.87 4.65 3.89
CA GLU A 286 11.63 4.03 4.97
C GLU A 286 12.87 4.85 5.31
N TYR A 287 13.50 5.41 4.30
CA TYR A 287 14.71 6.20 4.44
C TYR A 287 14.57 7.52 3.67
N PRO A 288 15.18 8.61 4.17
CA PRO A 288 15.34 9.82 3.38
C PRO A 288 16.00 9.55 2.03
N ALA A 289 15.82 10.47 1.09
CA ALA A 289 16.45 10.37 -0.22
C ALA A 289 17.97 10.28 -0.10
N ILE A 290 18.57 9.35 -0.85
CA ILE A 290 20.01 9.15 -0.95
C ILE A 290 20.49 9.82 -2.22
N GLU A 291 21.47 10.71 -2.14
CA GLU A 291 22.00 11.44 -3.30
C GLU A 291 20.88 12.20 -4.06
N GLY A 292 19.88 12.70 -3.34
CA GLY A 292 18.71 13.36 -3.92
C GLY A 292 17.71 12.42 -4.61
N ARG A 293 17.94 11.11 -4.61
CA ARG A 293 17.05 10.09 -5.18
C ARG A 293 16.22 9.40 -4.09
N PRO A 294 14.90 9.25 -4.26
CA PRO A 294 14.09 8.47 -3.32
C PRO A 294 14.58 7.03 -3.20
N THR A 295 14.45 6.45 -2.01
CA THR A 295 14.82 5.05 -1.79
C THR A 295 13.69 4.10 -2.22
N SER A 296 12.44 4.45 -1.90
CA SER A 296 11.24 3.68 -2.30
C SER A 296 11.33 2.22 -1.86
N VAL A 297 11.66 2.02 -0.58
CA VAL A 297 11.72 0.68 0.01
C VAL A 297 10.32 0.12 0.12
N ILE A 298 10.09 -1.05 -0.50
CA ILE A 298 8.73 -1.59 -0.63
C ILE A 298 8.20 -2.14 0.70
N ASN A 299 9.05 -2.74 1.54
CA ASN A 299 8.63 -3.26 2.83
C ASN A 299 8.31 -2.13 3.81
N GLY A 300 9.11 -1.05 3.83
CA GLY A 300 8.83 0.18 4.56
C GLY A 300 7.49 0.78 4.22
N HIS A 301 7.23 0.89 2.92
CA HIS A 301 5.97 1.39 2.41
C HIS A 301 4.77 0.55 2.86
N ILE A 302 4.79 -0.76 2.58
CA ILE A 302 3.68 -1.66 2.89
C ILE A 302 3.50 -1.80 4.41
N GLY A 303 4.60 -1.85 5.17
CA GLY A 303 4.58 -1.84 6.62
C GLY A 303 3.85 -0.63 7.18
N SER A 304 4.10 0.55 6.61
CA SER A 304 3.40 1.79 6.98
C SER A 304 1.90 1.74 6.65
N VAL A 305 1.53 1.20 5.49
CA VAL A 305 0.11 0.99 5.10
C VAL A 305 -0.60 0.05 6.08
N LEU A 306 0.05 -1.06 6.44
CA LEU A 306 -0.50 -2.04 7.38
C LEU A 306 -0.59 -1.49 8.81
N ALA A 307 0.34 -0.64 9.24
CA ALA A 307 0.25 0.05 10.53
C ALA A 307 -0.91 1.05 10.58
N LEU A 308 -1.14 1.84 9.51
CA LEU A 308 -2.30 2.72 9.41
C LEU A 308 -3.61 1.92 9.39
N HIS A 309 -3.64 0.79 8.69
CA HIS A 309 -4.77 -0.13 8.71
C HIS A 309 -5.03 -0.66 10.12
N ARG A 310 -4.00 -1.11 10.85
CA ARG A 310 -4.11 -1.53 12.25
C ARG A 310 -4.67 -0.40 13.12
N TYR A 311 -4.13 0.79 13.00
CA TYR A 311 -4.61 1.97 13.71
C TYR A 311 -6.10 2.24 13.45
N TRP A 312 -6.54 2.18 12.19
CA TRP A 312 -7.98 2.29 11.86
C TRP A 312 -8.81 1.18 12.51
N THR A 313 -8.35 -0.08 12.48
CA THR A 313 -9.11 -1.19 13.07
C THR A 313 -9.26 -1.08 14.58
N VAL A 314 -8.26 -0.55 15.28
CA VAL A 314 -8.28 -0.39 16.75
C VAL A 314 -9.09 0.85 17.16
N THR A 315 -8.96 1.96 16.43
CA THR A 315 -9.51 3.26 16.84
C THR A 315 -10.83 3.62 16.17
N GLY A 316 -11.15 3.00 15.03
CA GLY A 316 -12.24 3.42 14.15
C GLY A 316 -11.98 4.74 13.42
N ASP A 317 -10.79 5.33 13.52
CA ASP A 317 -10.46 6.63 12.92
C ASP A 317 -10.44 6.52 11.38
N LYS A 318 -11.51 6.98 10.75
CA LYS A 318 -11.68 6.89 9.29
C LYS A 318 -10.83 7.90 8.53
N THR A 319 -10.18 8.85 9.21
CA THR A 319 -9.37 9.89 8.54
C THR A 319 -8.15 9.31 7.82
N VAL A 320 -7.66 8.14 8.24
CA VAL A 320 -6.52 7.45 7.60
C VAL A 320 -6.92 6.59 6.39
N LEU A 321 -8.21 6.34 6.15
CA LEU A 321 -8.66 5.46 5.07
C LEU A 321 -8.23 5.92 3.66
N PRO A 322 -8.28 7.22 3.30
CA PRO A 322 -7.79 7.67 2.00
C PRO A 322 -6.29 7.40 1.81
N LEU A 323 -5.49 7.55 2.87
CA LEU A 323 -4.05 7.27 2.86
C LEU A 323 -3.76 5.78 2.72
N ILE A 324 -4.55 4.92 3.38
CA ILE A 324 -4.47 3.46 3.20
C ILE A 324 -4.78 3.11 1.74
N ARG A 325 -5.85 3.66 1.14
CA ARG A 325 -6.19 3.42 -0.28
C ARG A 325 -5.12 3.93 -1.23
N ALA A 326 -4.50 5.07 -0.94
CA ALA A 326 -3.39 5.62 -1.72
C ALA A 326 -2.15 4.70 -1.64
N GLY A 327 -1.79 4.24 -0.44
CA GLY A 327 -0.68 3.30 -0.26
C GLY A 327 -0.94 1.94 -0.92
N ILE A 328 -2.17 1.42 -0.86
CA ILE A 328 -2.56 0.21 -1.60
C ILE A 328 -2.41 0.43 -3.11
N ALA A 329 -2.81 1.60 -3.65
CA ALA A 329 -2.62 1.92 -5.06
C ALA A 329 -1.13 1.94 -5.45
N THR A 330 -0.27 2.51 -4.59
CA THR A 330 1.18 2.50 -4.77
C THR A 330 1.75 1.08 -4.76
N ALA A 331 1.38 0.25 -3.79
CA ALA A 331 1.81 -1.15 -3.72
C ALA A 331 1.36 -1.92 -4.98
N ALA A 332 0.10 -1.75 -5.41
CA ALA A 332 -0.42 -2.34 -6.64
C ALA A 332 0.39 -1.95 -7.89
N ARG A 333 0.90 -0.71 -7.93
CA ARG A 333 1.74 -0.21 -9.04
C ARG A 333 3.16 -0.75 -9.00
N TYR A 334 3.77 -0.77 -7.82
CA TYR A 334 5.22 -0.88 -7.70
C TYR A 334 5.71 -2.25 -7.23
N MET A 335 4.88 -3.08 -6.58
CA MET A 335 5.30 -4.43 -6.22
C MET A 335 5.65 -5.29 -7.45
N TRP A 336 4.98 -5.07 -8.58
CA TRP A 336 5.34 -5.71 -9.86
C TRP A 336 6.73 -5.32 -10.37
N LYS A 337 7.25 -4.14 -9.99
CA LYS A 337 8.56 -3.64 -10.43
C LYS A 337 9.71 -4.17 -9.61
N VAL A 338 9.48 -4.38 -8.31
CA VAL A 338 10.48 -5.03 -7.43
C VAL A 338 10.48 -6.54 -7.60
N ARG A 339 9.47 -7.14 -8.24
CA ARG A 339 9.48 -8.56 -8.56
C ARG A 339 10.68 -8.92 -9.45
N ASN A 340 11.34 -10.01 -9.09
CA ASN A 340 12.43 -10.60 -9.88
C ASN A 340 12.00 -12.02 -10.32
N PRO A 341 11.53 -12.20 -11.57
CA PRO A 341 11.05 -13.49 -12.03
C PRO A 341 12.07 -14.62 -11.84
N GLY A 342 11.69 -15.68 -11.14
CA GLY A 342 12.58 -16.80 -10.80
C GLY A 342 13.58 -16.53 -9.67
N GLY A 343 13.43 -15.42 -8.93
CA GLY A 343 14.34 -15.01 -7.86
C GLY A 343 13.66 -14.27 -6.72
N ILE A 344 14.46 -13.82 -5.76
CA ILE A 344 13.97 -12.99 -4.65
C ILE A 344 13.68 -11.58 -5.19
N SER A 345 12.53 -11.02 -4.81
CA SER A 345 12.19 -9.64 -5.15
C SER A 345 13.27 -8.67 -4.68
N ALA A 346 13.43 -7.54 -5.36
CA ALA A 346 14.29 -6.46 -4.93
C ALA A 346 13.74 -5.81 -3.65
N TYR A 347 14.66 -5.36 -2.79
CA TYR A 347 14.33 -4.68 -1.53
C TYR A 347 13.67 -3.31 -1.76
N TRP A 348 14.12 -2.59 -2.78
CA TRP A 348 13.71 -1.22 -3.10
C TRP A 348 13.77 -0.93 -4.59
N LEU A 349 13.17 0.17 -5.04
CA LEU A 349 13.27 0.60 -6.44
C LEU A 349 14.60 1.29 -6.76
N HIS A 350 15.36 1.71 -5.74
CA HIS A 350 16.63 2.41 -5.92
C HIS A 350 17.69 1.55 -6.60
N ASP A 351 17.75 0.26 -6.24
CA ASP A 351 18.61 -0.73 -6.87
C ASP A 351 17.89 -2.08 -6.93
N SER A 352 17.54 -2.49 -8.15
CA SER A 352 16.84 -3.76 -8.39
C SER A 352 17.70 -5.02 -8.16
N LYS A 353 19.01 -4.86 -7.95
CA LYS A 353 19.95 -5.97 -7.68
C LYS A 353 20.04 -6.32 -6.20
N THR A 354 19.69 -5.39 -5.31
CA THR A 354 19.65 -5.65 -3.87
C THR A 354 18.46 -6.56 -3.54
N PRO A 355 18.67 -7.84 -3.19
CA PRO A 355 17.57 -8.76 -2.89
C PRO A 355 16.91 -8.36 -1.58
N ASP A 356 15.60 -8.57 -1.50
CA ASP A 356 14.85 -8.46 -0.27
C ASP A 356 15.26 -9.58 0.71
N TYR A 357 14.90 -9.48 1.98
CA TYR A 357 15.30 -10.45 3.03
C TYR A 357 14.75 -11.90 2.84
N GLY A 358 14.00 -12.17 1.77
CA GLY A 358 13.50 -13.50 1.43
C GLY A 358 12.18 -13.48 0.66
N PRO A 359 11.79 -14.61 0.04
CA PRO A 359 10.59 -14.68 -0.80
C PRO A 359 9.27 -14.63 -0.02
N VAL A 360 9.30 -15.05 1.26
CA VAL A 360 8.11 -15.16 2.11
C VAL A 360 7.50 -13.79 2.41
N ARG A 361 8.31 -12.76 2.67
CA ARG A 361 7.78 -11.45 3.08
C ARG A 361 6.98 -10.77 1.98
N ALA A 362 7.53 -10.69 0.77
CA ALA A 362 6.82 -10.07 -0.37
C ALA A 362 5.48 -10.78 -0.62
N THR A 363 5.47 -12.11 -0.47
CA THR A 363 4.26 -12.93 -0.57
C THR A 363 3.25 -12.60 0.54
N ASN A 364 3.68 -12.56 1.80
CA ASN A 364 2.82 -12.21 2.94
C ASN A 364 2.23 -10.81 2.80
N PHE A 365 3.00 -9.86 2.26
CA PHE A 365 2.50 -8.52 1.95
C PHE A 365 1.45 -8.51 0.84
N ALA A 366 1.67 -9.25 -0.25
CA ALA A 366 0.66 -9.37 -1.29
C ALA A 366 -0.63 -10.03 -0.75
N ASP A 367 -0.51 -11.09 0.06
CA ASP A 367 -1.65 -11.76 0.69
C ASP A 367 -2.38 -10.84 1.69
N ALA A 368 -1.66 -10.03 2.47
CA ALA A 368 -2.26 -9.04 3.36
C ALA A 368 -2.99 -7.93 2.61
N LEU A 369 -2.38 -7.40 1.54
CA LEU A 369 -3.00 -6.38 0.69
C LEU A 369 -4.26 -6.94 0.00
N LEU A 370 -4.25 -8.20 -0.41
CA LEU A 370 -5.44 -8.90 -0.88
C LEU A 370 -6.51 -9.00 0.22
N ALA A 371 -6.13 -9.36 1.44
CA ALA A 371 -7.06 -9.51 2.55
C ALA A 371 -7.77 -8.19 2.91
N ILE A 372 -7.03 -7.09 2.97
CA ILE A 372 -7.61 -5.77 3.34
C ILE A 372 -8.36 -5.09 2.19
N SER A 373 -7.99 -5.32 0.94
CA SER A 373 -8.61 -4.63 -0.21
C SER A 373 -9.63 -5.49 -0.96
N GLY A 374 -9.49 -6.81 -0.91
CA GLY A 374 -10.19 -7.73 -1.80
C GLY A 374 -9.81 -7.61 -3.28
N HIS A 375 -8.84 -6.77 -3.64
CA HIS A 375 -8.55 -6.43 -5.02
C HIS A 375 -7.74 -7.52 -5.71
N ARG A 376 -8.22 -7.99 -6.86
CA ARG A 376 -7.65 -9.15 -7.57
C ARG A 376 -6.17 -9.02 -7.94
N ILE A 377 -5.67 -7.78 -8.12
CA ILE A 377 -4.27 -7.56 -8.50
C ILE A 377 -3.28 -8.16 -7.49
N PHE A 378 -3.65 -8.17 -6.21
CA PHE A 378 -2.81 -8.71 -5.15
C PHE A 378 -2.83 -10.24 -5.09
N ARG A 379 -3.93 -10.86 -5.53
CA ARG A 379 -3.98 -12.31 -5.76
C ARG A 379 -3.02 -12.69 -6.87
N GLU A 380 -3.13 -12.02 -8.03
CA GLU A 380 -2.24 -12.27 -9.18
C GLU A 380 -0.77 -12.05 -8.82
N LEU A 381 -0.48 -11.00 -8.05
CA LEU A 381 0.86 -10.72 -7.57
C LEU A 381 1.38 -11.78 -6.59
N SER A 382 0.56 -12.20 -5.62
CA SER A 382 0.90 -13.27 -4.67
C SER A 382 1.21 -14.57 -5.40
N ASP A 383 0.36 -14.97 -6.35
CA ASP A 383 0.56 -16.18 -7.16
C ASP A 383 1.87 -16.08 -7.98
N ALA A 384 2.16 -14.91 -8.54
CA ALA A 384 3.38 -14.67 -9.30
C ALA A 384 4.65 -14.74 -8.42
N LEU A 385 4.61 -14.15 -7.21
CA LEU A 385 5.71 -14.19 -6.25
C LEU A 385 5.98 -15.62 -5.74
N LYS A 386 4.92 -16.38 -5.44
CA LYS A 386 5.01 -17.81 -5.06
C LYS A 386 5.61 -18.66 -6.18
N THR A 387 5.37 -18.28 -7.44
CA THR A 387 5.94 -18.97 -8.60
C THR A 387 7.43 -18.66 -8.78
N ASP A 388 7.87 -17.44 -8.49
CA ASP A 388 9.27 -17.04 -8.66
C ASP A 388 10.22 -17.81 -7.76
N MET A 389 9.80 -18.01 -6.51
CA MET A 389 10.57 -18.72 -5.50
C MET A 389 9.63 -19.61 -4.70
N PRO A 390 9.47 -20.89 -5.09
CA PRO A 390 8.64 -21.83 -4.35
C PRO A 390 9.10 -21.89 -2.90
N ILE A 391 8.24 -21.45 -1.99
CA ILE A 391 8.46 -21.57 -0.55
C ILE A 391 8.35 -23.07 -0.22
N ARG A 392 9.48 -23.68 0.13
CA ARG A 392 9.53 -25.11 0.48
C ARG A 392 9.24 -25.33 1.95
#